data_AF-A0A2V3IWK0-F1
#
_entry.id   AF-A0A2V3IWK0-F1
#
_cell.length_a   1.000
_cell.length_b   1.000
_cell.length_c   1.000
_cell.angle_alpha   90.00
_cell.angle_beta   90.00
_cell.angle_gamma   90.00
#
_symmetry.space_group_name_H-M   'P 1'
#
loop_
_entity.id
_entity.type
_entity.pdbx_description
1 polymer ?
#
loop_
_entity_poly.entity_id
_entity_poly.type
_entity_poly.pdbx_seq_one_letter_code
_entity_poly.pdbx_strand_id
1 'polypeptide(L)'
;MTIADDVNYVCPPDRSPLPYIVFIVNAERSIVIVKHNSDGRLCFPRLKCPEIPSYGKRVCDCISERFEKMYGTRYELILLYSTINDFRNDHIRPIFSTFYCLSPNDKSTGMPVAPAFEQYEWMPANEVDELLDSVGDERCRWIDDTKDFEAFAFITRDNVYKRGAHESGVQPWELPAWFTSTTKAASDTLAKLGYAVQGRFEQFHINHDTAAVLRANTNKGRVHLKASDGIEGKVTSVIASLAPQLVRKPIFVDEERQWMLMSDQGKPIDDETRHQGFSRLLVEHGKLQVQSLQHVKELKELRLRVESSQSLIRQTKALLADKLVAKKLAKCEEFQNHAKDG
;
A
#
# COMPACT_ATOMS: atom_id res chain seq x y z
N MET A 1 39.91 8.08 -11.12
CA MET A 1 38.61 8.76 -10.96
C MET A 1 37.87 8.03 -9.85
N THR A 2 38.08 8.48 -8.63
CA THR A 2 37.50 7.94 -7.40
C THR A 2 36.00 8.25 -7.42
N ILE A 3 35.17 7.21 -7.40
CA ILE A 3 33.73 7.37 -7.24
C ILE A 3 33.55 7.87 -5.81
N ALA A 4 33.00 9.08 -5.68
CA ALA A 4 32.63 9.63 -4.39
C ALA A 4 31.53 8.75 -3.79
N ASP A 5 31.90 7.96 -2.79
CA ASP A 5 31.01 7.63 -1.68
C ASP A 5 30.71 8.95 -0.98
N ASP A 6 29.54 9.55 -1.26
CA ASP A 6 28.80 10.40 -0.32
C ASP A 6 27.69 11.12 -1.09
N VAL A 7 26.46 10.60 -0.99
CA VAL A 7 25.27 11.24 -0.41
C VAL A 7 24.16 10.17 -0.46
N ASN A 8 24.06 9.35 0.59
CA ASN A 8 23.10 8.24 0.70
C ASN A 8 21.91 8.53 1.65
N TYR A 9 21.75 9.78 2.07
CA TYR A 9 20.67 10.19 2.97
C TYR A 9 19.91 11.34 2.32
N VAL A 10 18.63 11.11 2.04
CA VAL A 10 17.71 12.20 1.68
C VAL A 10 16.37 11.91 2.34
N CYS A 11 16.20 12.39 3.57
CA CYS A 11 14.98 13.16 3.79
C CYS A 11 15.24 14.51 3.11
N PRO A 12 14.34 15.04 2.26
CA PRO A 12 14.50 16.37 1.68
C PRO A 12 14.90 17.37 2.79
N PRO A 13 15.95 18.18 2.59
CA PRO A 13 16.53 19.05 3.64
C PRO A 13 15.56 20.13 4.17
N ASP A 14 14.38 20.25 3.56
CA ASP A 14 13.29 21.13 3.93
C ASP A 14 12.20 20.45 4.80
N ARG A 15 12.33 19.16 5.11
CA ARG A 15 11.34 18.43 5.95
C ARG A 15 11.79 18.33 7.40
N SER A 16 10.94 18.81 8.30
CA SER A 16 11.11 18.56 9.75
C SER A 16 11.05 17.05 10.00
N PRO A 17 12.00 16.46 10.75
CA PRO A 17 12.00 15.04 11.05
C PRO A 17 10.74 14.67 11.84
N LEU A 18 9.82 13.97 11.19
CA LEU A 18 8.61 13.48 11.84
C LEU A 18 8.96 12.24 12.68
N PRO A 19 8.38 12.09 13.89
CA PRO A 19 8.57 10.89 14.69
C PRO A 19 7.91 9.70 13.99
N TYR A 20 8.65 8.59 13.90
CA TYR A 20 8.14 7.31 13.47
C TYR A 20 7.49 6.59 14.65
N ILE A 21 6.34 5.96 14.41
CA ILE A 21 5.69 5.11 15.41
C ILE A 21 6.16 3.69 15.17
N VAL A 22 6.64 3.03 16.21
CA VAL A 22 7.18 1.67 16.10
C VAL A 22 6.40 0.75 17.01
N PHE A 23 5.86 -0.28 16.39
CA PHE A 23 5.20 -1.38 17.07
C PHE A 23 6.16 -2.51 17.19
N ILE A 24 6.49 -2.82 18.43
CA ILE A 24 7.25 -4.01 18.73
C ILE A 24 6.26 -5.05 19.20
N VAL A 25 6.23 -6.18 18.51
CA VAL A 25 5.31 -7.28 18.74
C VAL A 25 6.09 -8.56 18.97
N ASN A 26 5.46 -9.55 19.61
CA ASN A 26 5.99 -10.91 19.64
C ASN A 26 5.73 -11.64 18.31
N ALA A 27 6.26 -12.86 18.17
CA ALA A 27 6.10 -13.69 16.97
C ALA A 27 4.64 -13.95 16.59
N GLU A 28 3.77 -14.07 17.59
CA GLU A 28 2.34 -14.31 17.40
C GLU A 28 1.53 -13.01 17.24
N ARG A 29 2.18 -11.84 17.34
CA ARG A 29 1.60 -10.48 17.42
C ARG A 29 0.40 -10.37 18.38
N SER A 30 0.45 -11.10 19.48
CA SER A 30 -0.57 -11.14 20.54
C SER A 30 -0.27 -10.17 21.68
N ILE A 31 0.99 -9.76 21.83
CA ILE A 31 1.42 -8.73 22.79
C ILE A 31 2.23 -7.66 22.05
N VAL A 32 2.06 -6.42 22.48
CA VAL A 32 2.69 -5.22 21.92
C VAL A 32 3.41 -4.46 23.03
N ILE A 33 4.51 -3.79 22.71
CA ILE A 33 5.17 -2.89 23.67
C ILE A 33 4.46 -1.54 23.67
N VAL A 34 4.05 -1.10 24.86
CA VAL A 34 3.60 0.26 25.13
C VAL A 34 4.61 0.98 26.02
N LYS A 35 4.58 2.30 25.97
CA LYS A 35 5.46 3.18 26.74
C LYS A 35 4.64 4.03 27.71
N HIS A 36 5.03 4.03 28.97
CA HIS A 36 4.60 4.99 29.98
C HIS A 36 5.34 6.31 29.81
N ASN A 37 4.60 7.41 29.66
CA ASN A 37 5.16 8.75 29.75
C ASN A 37 5.24 9.21 31.20
N SER A 38 5.92 10.34 31.42
CA SER A 38 6.16 10.91 32.76
C SER A 38 4.89 11.28 33.52
N ASP A 39 3.76 11.42 32.83
CA ASP A 39 2.43 11.68 33.37
C ASP A 39 1.61 10.39 33.61
N GLY A 40 2.22 9.22 33.43
CA GLY A 40 1.57 7.92 33.57
C GLY A 40 0.65 7.54 32.41
N ARG A 41 0.65 8.32 31.31
CA ARG A 41 -0.10 7.98 30.10
C ARG A 41 0.65 7.01 29.20
N LEU A 42 -0.10 6.22 28.45
CA LEU A 42 0.40 5.20 27.53
C LEU A 42 0.51 5.75 26.10
N CYS A 43 1.60 5.42 25.41
CA CYS A 43 1.73 5.61 23.97
C CYS A 43 2.54 4.48 23.34
N PHE A 44 2.57 4.40 22.02
CA PHE A 44 3.53 3.51 21.35
C PHE A 44 4.94 4.08 21.39
N PRO A 45 5.98 3.23 21.35
CA PRO A 45 7.35 3.67 21.16
C PRO A 45 7.48 4.56 19.92
N ARG A 46 8.11 5.73 20.08
CA ARG A 46 8.37 6.67 18.97
C ARG A 46 9.86 6.79 18.70
N LEU A 47 10.27 6.58 17.46
CA LEU A 47 11.64 6.78 17.00
C LEU A 47 11.72 8.11 16.24
N LYS A 48 12.49 9.09 16.73
CA LYS A 48 12.86 10.26 15.93
C LYS A 48 14.05 9.89 15.06
N CYS A 49 13.85 9.83 13.74
CA CYS A 49 14.94 9.58 12.81
C CYS A 49 14.96 10.64 11.70
N PRO A 50 15.98 11.51 11.63
CA PRO A 50 16.07 12.50 10.57
C PRO A 50 16.52 11.90 9.22
N GLU A 51 17.08 10.68 9.23
CA GLU A 51 17.80 10.13 8.08
C GLU A 51 17.49 8.64 7.93
N ILE A 52 16.34 8.32 7.33
CA ILE A 52 16.02 6.94 6.94
C ILE A 52 16.36 6.75 5.45
N PRO A 53 17.16 5.73 5.07
CA PRO A 53 17.45 5.41 3.68
C PRO A 53 16.16 5.12 2.89
N SER A 54 16.08 5.44 1.61
CA SER A 54 14.89 5.17 0.77
C SER A 54 14.63 3.68 0.46
N TYR A 55 15.52 2.78 0.89
CA TYR A 55 15.52 1.37 0.49
C TYR A 55 15.20 0.43 1.65
N GLY A 56 14.11 -0.34 1.52
CA GLY A 56 13.53 -1.21 2.55
C GLY A 56 14.55 -1.96 3.43
N LYS A 57 15.48 -2.74 2.86
CA LYS A 57 16.47 -3.47 3.68
C LYS A 57 17.37 -2.56 4.53
N ARG A 58 17.81 -1.42 4.00
CA ARG A 58 18.63 -0.44 4.75
C ARG A 58 17.80 0.33 5.78
N VAL A 59 16.50 0.49 5.55
CA VAL A 59 15.55 1.03 6.54
C VAL A 59 15.47 0.07 7.74
N CYS A 60 15.29 -1.23 7.47
CA CYS A 60 15.25 -2.27 8.50
C CYS A 60 16.48 -2.22 9.40
N ASP A 61 17.66 -2.32 8.79
CA ASP A 61 18.93 -2.36 9.53
C ASP A 61 19.14 -1.07 10.34
N CYS A 62 18.86 0.10 9.75
CA CYS A 62 19.01 1.40 10.42
C CYS A 62 18.07 1.53 11.63
N ILE A 63 16.83 1.07 11.52
CA ILE A 63 15.86 1.12 12.62
C ILE A 63 16.25 0.14 13.72
N SER A 64 16.57 -1.10 13.36
CA SER A 64 17.02 -2.13 14.31
C SER A 64 18.24 -1.67 15.12
N GLU A 65 19.25 -1.08 14.46
CA GLU A 65 20.44 -0.53 15.10
C GLU A 65 20.13 0.66 16.02
N ARG A 66 19.20 1.53 15.61
CA ARG A 66 18.80 2.67 16.46
C ARG A 66 18.01 2.22 17.67
N PHE A 67 17.11 1.24 17.53
CA PHE A 67 16.42 0.65 18.67
C PHE A 67 17.43 0.00 19.63
N GLU A 68 18.39 -0.75 19.11
CA GLU A 68 19.47 -1.32 19.90
C GLU A 68 20.26 -0.24 20.66
N LYS A 69 20.61 0.87 19.98
CA LYS A 69 21.31 1.99 20.61
C LYS A 69 20.48 2.71 21.67
N MET A 70 19.18 2.92 21.43
CA MET A 70 18.31 3.66 22.34
C MET A 70 17.81 2.82 23.51
N TYR A 71 17.65 1.51 23.31
CA TYR A 71 16.92 0.63 24.22
C TYR A 71 17.72 -0.60 24.69
N GLY A 72 18.95 -0.79 24.19
CA GLY A 72 19.83 -1.90 24.55
C GLY A 72 19.44 -3.25 23.93
N THR A 73 18.39 -3.29 23.11
CA THR A 73 17.87 -4.52 22.50
C THR A 73 17.70 -4.34 21.01
N ARG A 74 18.28 -5.25 20.23
CA ARG A 74 18.08 -5.30 18.79
C ARG A 74 16.78 -6.05 18.47
N TYR A 75 15.89 -5.39 17.75
CA TYR A 75 14.64 -5.98 17.26
C TYR A 75 14.75 -6.26 15.77
N GLU A 76 14.23 -7.39 15.30
CA GLU A 76 14.26 -7.73 13.87
C GLU A 76 13.06 -7.10 13.17
N LEU A 77 13.28 -6.20 12.20
CA LEU A 77 12.17 -5.56 11.49
C LEU A 77 11.53 -6.56 10.51
N ILE A 78 10.25 -6.88 10.71
CA ILE A 78 9.49 -7.81 9.84
C ILE A 78 8.79 -7.08 8.71
N LEU A 79 8.22 -5.88 8.99
CA LEU A 79 7.38 -5.18 8.02
C LEU A 79 7.49 -3.66 8.20
N LEU A 80 7.77 -2.97 7.10
CA LEU A 80 7.53 -1.53 6.98
C LEU A 80 6.09 -1.38 6.47
N TYR A 81 5.19 -0.90 7.33
CA TYR A 81 3.90 -0.44 6.87
C TYR A 81 4.08 1.00 6.41
N SER A 82 3.75 1.24 5.13
CA SER A 82 3.98 2.51 4.44
C SER A 82 3.58 3.71 5.28
N THR A 83 4.33 4.80 5.09
CA THR A 83 3.89 6.17 5.32
C THR A 83 2.42 6.31 4.93
N ILE A 84 1.58 6.84 5.82
CA ILE A 84 0.28 7.39 5.40
C ILE A 84 0.61 8.46 4.36
N ASN A 85 0.44 8.13 3.08
CA ASN A 85 0.22 9.13 2.06
C ASN A 85 -1.27 9.42 2.17
N ASP A 86 -1.60 10.49 2.89
CA ASP A 86 -2.96 11.01 2.84
C ASP A 86 -3.22 11.49 1.40
N PHE A 87 -3.81 10.61 0.59
CA PHE A 87 -4.21 10.92 -0.78
C PHE A 87 -5.39 11.90 -0.83
N ARG A 88 -5.95 12.32 0.32
CA ARG A 88 -7.12 13.21 0.35
C ARG A 88 -6.77 14.69 0.36
N ASN A 89 -5.50 15.06 0.50
CA ASN A 89 -5.03 16.44 0.43
C ASN A 89 -3.83 16.50 -0.52
N ASP A 90 -3.78 17.51 -1.41
CA ASP A 90 -2.85 17.69 -2.54
C ASP A 90 -1.35 17.84 -2.18
N HIS A 91 -0.91 17.30 -1.04
CA HIS A 91 0.45 17.30 -0.57
C HIS A 91 0.82 15.91 -0.07
N ILE A 92 1.83 15.28 -0.68
CA ILE A 92 2.48 14.07 -0.16
C ILE A 92 3.19 14.42 1.14
N ARG A 93 2.43 14.45 2.24
CA ARG A 93 2.94 14.54 3.60
C ARG A 93 2.90 13.13 4.18
N PRO A 94 4.04 12.46 4.36
CA PRO A 94 4.07 11.27 5.21
C PRO A 94 3.62 11.72 6.60
N ILE A 95 2.43 11.32 7.05
CA ILE A 95 1.90 11.79 8.36
C ILE A 95 2.68 11.11 9.50
N PHE A 96 3.06 9.85 9.32
CA PHE A 96 4.04 9.06 10.08
C PHE A 96 4.27 7.74 9.32
N SER A 97 5.35 7.00 9.62
CA SER A 97 5.51 5.60 9.19
C SER A 97 5.41 4.67 10.38
N THR A 98 4.80 3.51 10.13
CA THR A 98 4.56 2.48 11.12
C THR A 98 5.47 1.29 10.86
N PHE A 99 6.21 0.86 11.88
CA PHE A 99 7.17 -0.23 11.77
C PHE A 99 6.77 -1.40 12.65
N TYR A 100 6.83 -2.63 12.10
CA TYR A 100 6.66 -3.86 12.86
C TYR A 100 8.01 -4.50 13.14
N CYS A 101 8.37 -4.47 14.41
CA CYS A 101 9.57 -5.10 14.95
C CYS A 101 9.18 -6.39 15.68
N LEU A 102 9.86 -7.48 15.37
CA LEU A 102 9.83 -8.69 16.18
C LEU A 102 10.75 -8.52 17.37
N SER A 103 10.21 -8.73 18.57
CA SER A 103 11.06 -8.92 19.72
C SER A 103 11.71 -10.31 19.71
N PRO A 104 13.04 -10.39 19.95
CA PRO A 104 13.67 -11.67 20.20
C PRO A 104 13.09 -12.28 21.48
N ASN A 105 12.94 -13.59 21.52
CA ASN A 105 12.56 -14.27 22.76
C ASN A 105 13.78 -14.43 23.67
N ASP A 106 13.59 -14.12 24.96
CA ASP A 106 14.53 -14.48 26.01
C ASP A 106 14.66 -16.00 26.06
N LYS A 107 15.89 -16.49 26.03
CA LYS A 107 16.17 -17.93 25.91
C LYS A 107 15.76 -18.74 27.15
N SER A 108 15.66 -18.08 28.30
CA SER A 108 15.36 -18.75 29.58
C SER A 108 13.85 -18.83 29.85
N THR A 109 13.10 -17.80 29.45
CA THR A 109 11.67 -17.68 29.71
C THR A 109 10.81 -17.98 28.48
N GLY A 110 11.37 -17.92 27.27
CA GLY A 110 10.62 -18.03 26.01
C GLY A 110 9.77 -16.80 25.70
N MET A 111 9.76 -15.80 26.59
CA MET A 111 9.00 -14.57 26.46
C MET A 111 9.76 -13.54 25.62
N PRO A 112 9.08 -12.68 24.87
CA PRO A 112 9.75 -11.64 24.11
C PRO A 112 10.46 -10.63 25.03
N VAL A 113 11.64 -10.19 24.64
CA VAL A 113 12.46 -9.22 25.40
C VAL A 113 11.85 -7.83 25.29
N ALA A 114 11.52 -7.22 26.43
CA ALA A 114 11.13 -5.82 26.50
C ALA A 114 12.37 -4.90 26.39
N PRO A 115 12.20 -3.63 25.98
CA PRO A 115 13.25 -2.62 26.09
C PRO A 115 13.80 -2.59 27.51
N ALA A 116 15.11 -2.40 27.69
CA ALA A 116 15.75 -2.41 29.01
C ALA A 116 15.36 -1.22 29.93
N PHE A 117 14.38 -0.41 29.52
CA PHE A 117 13.93 0.77 30.23
C PHE A 117 12.60 0.49 30.91
N GLU A 118 12.49 0.81 32.20
CA GLU A 118 11.31 0.59 33.06
C GLU A 118 10.01 1.24 32.55
N GLN A 119 10.12 2.23 31.66
CA GLN A 119 8.99 2.90 31.04
C GLN A 119 8.30 2.09 29.93
N TYR A 120 8.79 0.90 29.57
CA TYR A 120 8.17 0.06 28.54
C TYR A 120 7.64 -1.24 29.15
N GLU A 121 6.44 -1.63 28.73
CA GLU A 121 5.85 -2.89 29.15
C GLU A 121 5.22 -3.64 27.96
N TRP A 122 5.16 -4.96 28.10
CA TRP A 122 4.34 -5.79 27.22
C TRP A 122 2.89 -5.70 27.64
N MET A 123 2.03 -5.34 26.70
CA MET A 123 0.59 -5.31 26.89
C MET A 123 -0.08 -6.24 25.87
N PRO A 124 -1.05 -7.07 26.29
CA PRO A 124 -1.90 -7.82 25.38
C PRO A 124 -2.56 -6.90 24.35
N ALA A 125 -2.54 -7.31 23.07
CA ALA A 125 -3.10 -6.49 22.01
C ALA A 125 -4.60 -6.21 22.23
N ASN A 126 -5.35 -7.14 22.82
CA ASN A 126 -6.76 -6.92 23.18
C ASN A 126 -6.93 -5.90 24.31
N GLU A 127 -6.01 -5.85 25.27
CA GLU A 127 -6.04 -4.83 26.33
C GLU A 127 -5.73 -3.44 25.77
N VAL A 128 -4.78 -3.34 24.83
CA VAL A 128 -4.52 -2.09 24.12
C VAL A 128 -5.74 -1.63 23.32
N ASP A 129 -6.49 -2.56 22.73
CA ASP A 129 -7.73 -2.29 21.97
C ASP A 129 -8.82 -1.73 22.86
N GLU A 130 -9.10 -2.39 23.99
CA GLU A 130 -10.06 -1.91 24.98
C GLU A 130 -9.69 -0.52 25.51
N LEU A 131 -8.39 -0.25 25.72
CA LEU A 131 -7.93 1.05 26.18
C LEU A 131 -8.05 2.12 25.09
N LEU A 132 -7.84 1.79 23.82
CA LEU A 132 -7.95 2.73 22.72
C LEU A 132 -9.40 3.06 22.35
N ASP A 133 -10.32 2.10 22.51
CA ASP A 133 -11.76 2.34 22.39
C ASP A 133 -12.28 3.35 23.44
N SER A 134 -11.53 3.53 24.53
CA SER A 134 -11.82 4.53 25.56
C SER A 134 -11.21 5.91 25.31
N VAL A 135 -10.49 6.13 24.20
CA VAL A 135 -9.88 7.45 23.88
C VAL A 135 -10.97 8.53 23.81
N GLY A 136 -10.76 9.60 24.59
CA GLY A 136 -11.76 10.66 24.80
C GLY A 136 -12.56 10.54 26.10
N ASP A 137 -12.47 9.42 26.82
CA ASP A 137 -12.92 9.29 28.22
C ASP A 137 -11.89 9.96 29.15
N GLU A 138 -12.36 10.66 30.18
CA GLU A 138 -11.51 11.26 31.23
C GLU A 138 -10.65 10.23 31.98
N ARG A 139 -11.05 8.95 31.94
CA ARG A 139 -10.32 7.83 32.56
C ARG A 139 -9.32 7.16 31.62
N CYS A 140 -9.30 7.57 30.35
CA CYS A 140 -8.39 7.01 29.36
C CYS A 140 -6.94 7.31 29.75
N ARG A 141 -6.15 6.24 29.93
CA ARG A 141 -4.71 6.37 30.19
C ARG A 141 -3.91 6.57 28.91
N TRP A 142 -4.54 6.43 27.75
CA TRP A 142 -3.90 6.56 26.45
C TRP A 142 -3.68 8.04 26.11
N ILE A 143 -2.54 8.38 25.51
CA ILE A 143 -2.33 9.74 25.04
C ILE A 143 -3.31 9.99 23.90
N ASP A 144 -4.14 11.03 24.05
CA ASP A 144 -5.02 11.54 23.00
C ASP A 144 -4.20 12.21 21.88
N ASP A 145 -3.43 11.39 21.17
CA ASP A 145 -2.73 11.71 19.94
C ASP A 145 -3.35 10.82 18.87
N THR A 146 -4.20 11.43 18.03
CA THR A 146 -4.89 10.81 16.88
C THR A 146 -4.01 9.83 16.09
N LYS A 147 -2.69 10.06 16.06
CA LYS A 147 -1.73 9.23 15.33
C LYS A 147 -1.57 7.82 15.89
N ASP A 148 -1.62 7.67 17.20
CA ASP A 148 -1.47 6.36 17.81
C ASP A 148 -2.76 5.53 17.73
N PHE A 149 -3.93 6.18 17.84
CA PHE A 149 -5.23 5.56 17.55
C PHE A 149 -5.29 5.08 16.09
N GLU A 150 -4.93 5.93 15.13
CA GLU A 150 -4.84 5.54 13.72
C GLU A 150 -3.88 4.37 13.52
N ALA A 151 -2.68 4.45 14.09
CA ALA A 151 -1.66 3.43 13.94
C ALA A 151 -2.06 2.07 14.55
N PHE A 152 -2.80 2.06 15.65
CA PHE A 152 -3.29 0.83 16.26
C PHE A 152 -4.57 0.27 15.62
N ALA A 153 -5.48 1.13 15.13
CA ALA A 153 -6.62 0.69 14.33
C ALA A 153 -6.17 -0.11 13.09
N PHE A 154 -4.97 0.17 12.55
CA PHE A 154 -4.35 -0.66 11.52
C PHE A 154 -3.91 -2.05 12.04
N ILE A 155 -3.48 -2.16 13.30
CA ILE A 155 -3.03 -3.41 13.93
C ILE A 155 -4.19 -4.30 14.34
N THR A 156 -5.27 -3.73 14.84
CA THR A 156 -6.47 -4.51 15.18
C THR A 156 -7.18 -4.99 13.93
N ARG A 157 -7.11 -4.21 12.84
CA ARG A 157 -7.37 -4.71 11.48
C ARG A 157 -6.64 -6.04 11.25
N ASP A 158 -5.33 -6.08 11.47
CA ASP A 158 -4.48 -7.29 11.37
C ASP A 158 -4.88 -8.45 12.28
N ASN A 159 -5.38 -8.20 13.50
CA ASN A 159 -5.83 -9.27 14.40
C ASN A 159 -7.25 -9.78 14.07
N VAL A 160 -8.11 -8.93 13.47
CA VAL A 160 -9.34 -9.37 12.78
C VAL A 160 -8.97 -10.22 11.55
N TYR A 161 -7.85 -9.92 10.86
CA TYR A 161 -7.33 -10.70 9.74
C TYR A 161 -6.64 -12.04 10.11
N LYS A 162 -6.39 -12.34 11.39
CA LYS A 162 -5.82 -13.64 11.82
C LYS A 162 -6.83 -14.77 12.01
N ARG A 163 -8.12 -14.47 12.17
CA ARG A 163 -9.14 -15.49 12.47
C ARG A 163 -9.70 -16.22 11.25
N GLY A 164 -9.30 -15.88 10.02
CA GLY A 164 -10.02 -16.33 8.84
C GLY A 164 -9.37 -17.34 7.92
N ALA A 165 -8.13 -17.26 7.45
CA ALA A 165 -7.44 -18.15 6.46
C ALA A 165 -8.19 -18.51 5.14
N HIS A 166 -9.48 -18.85 5.16
CA HIS A 166 -10.44 -18.72 4.05
C HIS A 166 -11.41 -17.52 4.21
N GLU A 167 -11.49 -16.93 5.41
CA GLU A 167 -12.33 -15.77 5.73
C GLU A 167 -11.56 -14.44 5.89
N SER A 168 -10.21 -14.40 5.78
CA SER A 168 -9.40 -13.24 6.24
C SER A 168 -8.47 -12.49 5.27
N GLY A 169 -8.53 -12.67 3.95
CA GLY A 169 -8.07 -11.62 3.02
C GLY A 169 -6.60 -11.13 3.08
N VAL A 170 -5.64 -11.91 3.59
CA VAL A 170 -4.21 -11.54 3.53
C VAL A 170 -3.70 -11.70 2.10
N GLN A 171 -3.18 -10.62 1.54
CA GLN A 171 -2.76 -10.59 0.14
C GLN A 171 -1.35 -11.18 -0.03
N PRO A 172 -1.01 -11.76 -1.21
CA PRO A 172 0.29 -12.39 -1.43
C PRO A 172 1.48 -11.47 -1.10
N TRP A 173 1.38 -10.17 -1.40
CA TRP A 173 2.42 -9.18 -1.17
C TRP A 173 2.64 -8.77 0.28
N GLU A 174 1.82 -9.26 1.20
CA GLU A 174 1.95 -9.02 2.65
C GLU A 174 2.79 -10.11 3.32
N LEU A 175 3.17 -11.16 2.60
CA LEU A 175 3.98 -12.25 3.11
C LEU A 175 5.48 -11.88 3.07
N PRO A 176 6.25 -12.05 4.17
CA PRO A 176 7.65 -11.64 4.26
C PRO A 176 8.58 -12.17 3.16
N ALA A 177 8.32 -13.37 2.63
CA ALA A 177 9.12 -13.99 1.58
C ALA A 177 8.65 -13.64 0.15
N TRP A 178 7.47 -13.04 0.01
CA TRP A 178 6.84 -12.83 -1.29
C TRP A 178 7.67 -11.94 -2.21
N PHE A 179 8.22 -10.83 -1.70
CA PHE A 179 9.00 -9.92 -2.54
C PHE A 179 10.23 -10.63 -3.12
N THR A 180 10.99 -11.34 -2.30
CA THR A 180 12.21 -12.03 -2.74
C THR A 180 11.88 -13.16 -3.73
N SER A 181 10.88 -13.98 -3.45
CA SER A 181 10.49 -15.08 -4.35
C SER A 181 9.89 -14.57 -5.66
N THR A 182 9.07 -13.53 -5.59
CA THR A 182 8.40 -12.90 -6.74
C THR A 182 9.40 -12.21 -7.65
N THR A 183 10.31 -11.41 -7.11
CA THR A 183 11.31 -10.70 -7.91
C THR A 183 12.30 -11.66 -8.55
N LYS A 184 12.64 -12.76 -7.88
CA LYS A 184 13.44 -13.83 -8.48
C LYS A 184 12.69 -14.48 -9.66
N ALA A 185 11.45 -14.92 -9.45
CA ALA A 185 10.65 -15.55 -10.49
C ALA A 185 10.39 -14.61 -11.68
N ALA A 186 10.11 -13.33 -11.42
CA ALA A 186 9.97 -12.31 -12.46
C ALA A 186 11.26 -12.10 -13.25
N SER A 187 12.41 -12.10 -12.58
CA SER A 187 13.73 -12.00 -13.24
C SER A 187 14.00 -13.21 -14.12
N ASP A 188 13.72 -14.43 -13.64
CA ASP A 188 13.86 -15.67 -14.41
C ASP A 188 12.95 -15.66 -15.65
N THR A 189 11.71 -15.18 -15.51
CA THR A 189 10.76 -15.02 -16.62
C THR A 189 11.23 -13.97 -17.64
N LEU A 190 11.67 -12.80 -17.19
CA LEU A 190 12.22 -11.76 -18.05
C LEU A 190 13.44 -12.25 -18.83
N ALA A 191 14.35 -12.98 -18.18
CA ALA A 191 15.53 -13.56 -18.81
C ALA A 191 15.16 -14.52 -19.96
N LYS A 192 14.15 -15.40 -19.74
CA LYS A 192 13.62 -16.29 -20.79
C LYS A 192 13.03 -15.54 -21.99
N LEU A 193 12.54 -14.31 -21.77
CA LEU A 193 11.99 -13.43 -22.80
C LEU A 193 13.05 -12.49 -23.41
N GLY A 194 14.32 -12.69 -23.08
CA GLY A 194 15.44 -11.89 -23.58
C GLY A 194 15.50 -10.47 -22.98
N TYR A 195 14.96 -10.28 -21.78
CA TYR A 195 15.14 -9.06 -20.98
C TYR A 195 16.19 -9.32 -19.90
N ALA A 196 17.23 -8.49 -19.86
CA ALA A 196 18.23 -8.52 -18.81
C ALA A 196 17.92 -7.42 -17.79
N VAL A 197 17.59 -7.81 -16.55
CA VAL A 197 17.34 -6.86 -15.45
C VAL A 197 18.63 -6.14 -15.07
N GLN A 198 18.57 -4.81 -15.01
CA GLN A 198 19.69 -3.94 -14.66
C GLN A 198 19.48 -3.43 -13.23
N GLY A 199 20.11 -4.09 -12.27
CA GLY A 199 19.96 -3.82 -10.84
C GLY A 199 18.93 -4.75 -10.19
N ARG A 200 18.11 -4.21 -9.29
CA ARG A 200 17.09 -4.97 -8.55
C ARG A 200 15.70 -4.44 -8.86
N PHE A 201 14.70 -5.28 -8.64
CA PHE A 201 13.34 -4.81 -8.50
C PHE A 201 13.20 -3.92 -7.27
N GLU A 202 12.33 -2.94 -7.38
CA GLU A 202 11.85 -2.12 -6.27
C GLU A 202 10.33 -2.24 -6.15
N GLN A 203 9.81 -2.09 -4.93
CA GLN A 203 8.37 -2.01 -4.70
C GLN A 203 7.91 -0.60 -5.03
N PHE A 204 7.21 -0.46 -6.15
CA PHE A 204 6.81 0.84 -6.70
C PHE A 204 5.50 1.34 -6.11
N HIS A 205 4.52 0.45 -5.95
CA HIS A 205 3.21 0.80 -5.41
C HIS A 205 2.56 -0.42 -4.75
N ILE A 206 1.78 -0.19 -3.68
CA ILE A 206 0.87 -1.18 -3.09
C ILE A 206 -0.49 -0.53 -2.92
N ASN A 207 -1.52 -1.22 -3.40
CA ASN A 207 -2.89 -1.05 -2.99
C ASN A 207 -3.26 -2.29 -2.17
N HIS A 208 -3.39 -2.12 -0.86
CA HIS A 208 -3.58 -3.21 0.10
C HIS A 208 -4.72 -4.15 -0.27
N ASP A 209 -5.77 -3.64 -0.89
CA ASP A 209 -6.96 -4.44 -1.14
C ASP A 209 -6.88 -5.22 -2.45
N THR A 210 -6.01 -4.84 -3.40
CA THR A 210 -6.15 -5.31 -4.80
C THR A 210 -4.86 -5.59 -5.56
N ALA A 211 -3.73 -4.93 -5.26
CA ALA A 211 -2.50 -5.16 -6.03
C ALA A 211 -1.20 -4.69 -5.37
N ALA A 212 -0.10 -5.34 -5.75
CA ALA A 212 1.26 -4.81 -5.61
C ALA A 212 1.92 -4.62 -6.99
N VAL A 213 2.61 -3.50 -7.16
CA VAL A 213 3.38 -3.19 -8.37
C VAL A 213 4.86 -3.09 -8.01
N LEU A 214 5.66 -3.94 -8.64
CA LEU A 214 7.12 -3.90 -8.59
C LEU A 214 7.65 -3.33 -9.90
N ARG A 215 8.85 -2.77 -9.88
CA ARG A 215 9.47 -2.12 -11.03
C ARG A 215 10.95 -2.44 -11.13
N ALA A 216 11.46 -2.57 -12.34
CA ALA A 216 12.89 -2.76 -12.58
C ALA A 216 13.31 -2.12 -13.90
N ASN A 217 14.56 -1.67 -13.99
CA ASN A 217 15.17 -1.31 -15.26
C ASN A 217 15.66 -2.57 -15.98
N THR A 218 15.58 -2.59 -17.30
CA THR A 218 16.12 -3.68 -18.13
C THR A 218 16.86 -3.12 -19.33
N ASN A 219 17.61 -3.96 -20.05
CA ASN A 219 18.22 -3.61 -21.33
C ASN A 219 17.23 -3.17 -22.44
N LYS A 220 15.93 -3.38 -22.26
CA LYS A 220 14.86 -2.96 -23.19
C LYS A 220 13.98 -1.85 -22.61
N GLY A 221 14.49 -1.13 -21.60
CA GLY A 221 13.76 -0.11 -20.87
C GLY A 221 13.17 -0.65 -19.57
N ARG A 222 12.40 0.19 -18.89
CA ARG A 222 11.81 -0.13 -17.59
C ARG A 222 10.59 -1.03 -17.75
N VAL A 223 10.41 -1.94 -16.81
CA VAL A 223 9.27 -2.85 -16.72
C VAL A 223 8.59 -2.74 -15.36
N HIS A 224 7.30 -3.05 -15.36
CA HIS A 224 6.47 -3.16 -14.17
C HIS A 224 5.91 -4.57 -14.08
N LEU A 225 5.99 -5.17 -12.89
CA LEU A 225 5.29 -6.38 -12.53
C LEU A 225 4.12 -5.98 -11.64
N LYS A 226 2.89 -6.20 -12.09
CA LYS A 226 1.71 -6.10 -11.25
C LYS A 226 1.30 -7.49 -10.81
N ALA A 227 1.19 -7.69 -9.50
CA ALA A 227 0.51 -8.83 -8.91
C ALA A 227 -0.85 -8.34 -8.38
N SER A 228 -1.92 -9.01 -8.76
CA SER A 228 -3.30 -8.64 -8.40
C SER A 228 -4.06 -9.82 -7.81
N ASP A 229 -5.18 -9.55 -7.17
CA ASP A 229 -6.12 -10.55 -6.65
C ASP A 229 -7.16 -11.03 -7.68
N GLY A 230 -6.98 -10.67 -8.95
CA GLY A 230 -7.94 -10.98 -10.02
C GLY A 230 -7.31 -11.11 -11.41
N ILE A 231 -8.18 -11.39 -12.39
CA ILE A 231 -7.85 -11.76 -13.77
C ILE A 231 -7.35 -10.61 -14.66
N GLU A 232 -6.81 -9.54 -14.08
CA GLU A 232 -6.47 -8.31 -14.80
C GLU A 232 -5.49 -8.56 -15.96
N GLY A 233 -4.46 -9.38 -15.73
CA GLY A 233 -3.49 -9.73 -16.77
C GLY A 233 -4.14 -10.43 -17.96
N LYS A 234 -5.04 -11.38 -17.68
CA LYS A 234 -5.78 -12.13 -18.70
C LYS A 234 -6.69 -11.21 -19.50
N VAL A 235 -7.48 -10.39 -18.81
CA VAL A 235 -8.38 -9.40 -19.42
C VAL A 235 -7.60 -8.42 -20.29
N THR A 236 -6.50 -7.88 -19.78
CA THR A 236 -5.64 -6.95 -20.52
C THR A 236 -5.07 -7.60 -21.78
N SER A 237 -4.65 -8.87 -21.71
CA SER A 237 -4.13 -9.60 -22.88
C SER A 237 -5.20 -9.81 -23.96
N VAL A 238 -6.43 -10.12 -23.55
CA VAL A 238 -7.56 -10.23 -24.48
C VAL A 238 -7.84 -8.87 -25.11
N ILE A 239 -8.05 -7.82 -24.31
CA ILE A 239 -8.36 -6.47 -24.82
C ILE A 239 -7.25 -5.95 -25.74
N ALA A 240 -5.97 -6.18 -25.41
CA ALA A 240 -4.85 -5.79 -26.27
C ALA A 240 -4.83 -6.51 -27.62
N SER A 241 -5.42 -7.71 -27.68
CA SER A 241 -5.56 -8.44 -28.94
C SER A 241 -6.72 -7.89 -29.78
N LEU A 242 -7.79 -7.42 -29.13
CA LEU A 242 -8.97 -6.83 -29.77
C LEU A 242 -8.73 -5.40 -30.27
N ALA A 243 -7.98 -4.60 -29.49
CA ALA A 243 -7.74 -3.19 -29.75
C ALA A 243 -6.25 -2.83 -29.56
N PRO A 244 -5.32 -3.41 -30.35
CA PRO A 244 -3.88 -3.25 -30.17
C PRO A 244 -3.39 -1.80 -30.29
N GLN A 245 -4.13 -0.95 -30.99
CA GLN A 245 -3.85 0.48 -31.12
C GLN A 245 -4.26 1.30 -29.89
N LEU A 246 -5.10 0.74 -29.00
CA LEU A 246 -5.62 1.41 -27.81
C LEU A 246 -5.03 0.82 -26.52
N VAL A 247 -4.76 -0.49 -26.50
CA VAL A 247 -4.27 -1.20 -25.32
C VAL A 247 -2.98 -1.93 -25.66
N ARG A 248 -1.94 -1.66 -24.86
CA ARG A 248 -0.64 -2.28 -25.00
C ARG A 248 -0.70 -3.73 -24.53
N LYS A 249 -0.18 -4.63 -25.35
CA LYS A 249 -0.04 -6.04 -24.98
C LYS A 249 0.96 -6.18 -23.81
N PRO A 250 0.62 -6.93 -22.75
CA PRO A 250 1.58 -7.29 -21.71
C PRO A 250 2.79 -8.03 -22.30
N ILE A 251 3.96 -7.86 -21.68
CA ILE A 251 5.16 -8.64 -22.00
C ILE A 251 4.90 -10.11 -21.66
N PHE A 252 4.25 -10.35 -20.53
CA PHE A 252 3.93 -11.67 -20.02
C PHE A 252 2.78 -11.61 -19.04
N VAL A 253 2.00 -12.69 -18.97
CA VAL A 253 0.94 -12.88 -17.98
C VAL A 253 1.08 -14.27 -17.37
N ASP A 254 1.07 -14.32 -16.04
CA ASP A 254 0.97 -15.56 -15.26
C ASP A 254 -0.45 -15.67 -14.71
N GLU A 255 -1.30 -16.49 -15.32
CA GLU A 255 -2.67 -16.65 -14.87
C GLU A 255 -2.76 -17.40 -13.53
N GLU A 256 -1.78 -18.22 -13.17
CA GLU A 256 -1.82 -18.93 -11.90
C GLU A 256 -1.48 -17.98 -10.75
N ARG A 257 -0.43 -17.17 -10.93
CA ARG A 257 0.04 -16.20 -9.93
C ARG A 257 -0.69 -14.85 -10.00
N GLN A 258 -1.57 -14.67 -10.98
CA GLN A 258 -2.22 -13.40 -11.31
C GLN A 258 -1.21 -12.25 -11.48
N TRP A 259 -0.14 -12.53 -12.24
CA TRP A 259 0.87 -11.55 -12.56
C TRP A 259 0.72 -11.02 -13.97
N MET A 260 1.06 -9.74 -14.13
CA MET A 260 1.14 -9.06 -15.41
C MET A 260 2.45 -8.27 -15.47
N LEU A 261 3.32 -8.62 -16.43
CA LEU A 261 4.52 -7.86 -16.74
C LEU A 261 4.24 -6.91 -17.90
N MET A 262 4.57 -5.63 -17.74
CA MET A 262 4.37 -4.59 -18.75
C MET A 262 5.61 -3.74 -18.93
N SER A 263 5.81 -3.20 -20.13
CA SER A 263 6.76 -2.10 -20.34
C SER A 263 6.25 -0.81 -19.69
N ASP A 264 7.16 0.06 -19.29
CA ASP A 264 6.81 1.42 -18.86
C ASP A 264 6.09 2.18 -19.97
N GLN A 265 4.96 2.80 -19.64
CA GLN A 265 4.12 3.56 -20.58
C GLN A 265 4.31 5.07 -20.46
N GLY A 266 5.30 5.50 -19.67
CA GLY A 266 5.61 6.91 -19.47
C GLY A 266 4.92 7.49 -18.24
N LYS A 267 4.86 8.81 -18.19
CA LYS A 267 4.30 9.52 -17.03
C LYS A 267 2.77 9.41 -17.05
N PRO A 268 2.14 9.19 -15.88
CA PRO A 268 0.69 9.35 -15.77
C PRO A 268 0.29 10.78 -16.11
N ILE A 269 -0.96 10.96 -16.57
CA ILE A 269 -1.56 12.29 -16.71
C ILE A 269 -1.72 12.85 -15.30
N ASP A 270 -1.10 14.00 -15.02
CA ASP A 270 -1.24 14.66 -13.73
C ASP A 270 -2.62 15.33 -13.59
N ASP A 271 -3.01 15.62 -12.35
CA ASP A 271 -4.33 16.17 -12.03
C ASP A 271 -4.48 17.61 -12.57
N GLU A 272 -3.39 18.37 -12.65
CA GLU A 272 -3.38 19.76 -13.14
C GLU A 272 -3.59 19.88 -14.65
N THR A 273 -3.06 18.92 -15.44
CA THR A 273 -3.22 18.84 -16.90
C THR A 273 -4.35 17.90 -17.31
N ARG A 274 -5.02 17.26 -16.33
CA ARG A 274 -6.12 16.31 -16.53
C ARG A 274 -7.14 16.85 -17.50
N HIS A 275 -7.60 18.10 -17.38
CA HIS A 275 -8.65 18.64 -18.26
C HIS A 275 -8.32 18.57 -19.76
N GLN A 276 -7.07 18.81 -20.16
CA GLN A 276 -6.64 18.75 -21.56
C GLN A 276 -6.43 17.31 -22.04
N GLY A 277 -5.85 16.46 -21.20
CA GLY A 277 -5.63 15.04 -21.51
C GLY A 277 -6.90 14.19 -21.48
N PHE A 278 -7.86 14.56 -20.63
CA PHE A 278 -9.05 13.77 -20.33
C PHE A 278 -10.03 13.72 -21.50
N SER A 279 -10.24 14.84 -22.20
CA SER A 279 -11.10 14.86 -23.40
C SER A 279 -10.62 13.87 -24.47
N ARG A 280 -9.30 13.81 -24.69
CA ARG A 280 -8.71 12.85 -25.64
C ARG A 280 -8.82 11.41 -25.12
N LEU A 281 -8.57 11.19 -23.83
CA LEU A 281 -8.70 9.88 -23.19
C LEU A 281 -10.14 9.35 -23.30
N LEU A 282 -11.15 10.20 -23.10
CA LEU A 282 -12.56 9.82 -23.23
C LEU A 282 -12.90 9.35 -24.65
N VAL A 283 -12.35 10.01 -25.67
CA VAL A 283 -12.54 9.59 -27.08
C VAL A 283 -11.92 8.22 -27.33
N GLU A 284 -10.68 7.99 -26.89
CA GLU A 284 -10.01 6.69 -27.06
C GLU A 284 -10.71 5.58 -26.24
N HIS A 285 -11.17 5.89 -25.04
CA HIS A 285 -11.95 4.99 -24.21
C HIS A 285 -13.30 4.64 -24.86
N GLY A 286 -14.00 5.63 -25.44
CA GLY A 286 -15.23 5.41 -26.19
C GLY A 286 -15.03 4.51 -27.41
N LYS A 287 -13.94 4.70 -28.17
CA LYS A 287 -13.56 3.78 -29.26
C LYS A 287 -13.35 2.36 -28.75
N LEU A 288 -12.66 2.19 -27.61
CA LEU A 288 -12.45 0.88 -26.99
C LEU A 288 -13.78 0.21 -26.62
N GLN A 289 -14.71 0.97 -26.03
CA GLN A 289 -16.05 0.47 -25.68
C GLN A 289 -16.82 0.02 -26.93
N VAL A 290 -16.83 0.83 -28.00
CA VAL A 290 -17.50 0.49 -29.26
C VAL A 290 -16.88 -0.75 -29.90
N GLN A 291 -15.55 -0.86 -29.95
CA GLN A 291 -14.87 -2.05 -30.46
C GLN A 291 -15.20 -3.30 -29.63
N SER A 292 -15.26 -3.16 -28.31
CA SER A 292 -15.58 -4.26 -27.39
C SER A 292 -16.99 -4.83 -27.60
N LEU A 293 -17.92 -4.08 -28.20
CA LEU A 293 -19.27 -4.57 -28.50
C LEU A 293 -19.28 -5.79 -29.42
N GLN A 294 -18.29 -5.90 -30.31
CA GLN A 294 -18.15 -7.04 -31.22
C GLN A 294 -17.65 -8.30 -30.50
N HIS A 295 -17.11 -8.14 -29.29
CA HIS A 295 -16.42 -9.19 -28.51
C HIS A 295 -17.12 -9.49 -27.19
N VAL A 296 -18.38 -9.07 -27.01
CA VAL A 296 -19.14 -9.24 -25.76
C VAL A 296 -19.19 -10.70 -25.31
N LYS A 297 -19.30 -11.66 -26.23
CA LYS A 297 -19.31 -13.08 -25.90
C LYS A 297 -17.99 -13.52 -25.26
N GLU A 298 -16.87 -13.20 -25.90
CA GLU A 298 -15.52 -13.52 -25.43
C GLU A 298 -15.24 -12.86 -24.07
N LEU A 299 -15.67 -11.61 -23.89
CA LEU A 299 -15.53 -10.89 -22.61
C LEU A 299 -16.39 -11.51 -21.50
N LYS A 300 -17.58 -12.04 -21.80
CA LYS A 300 -18.41 -12.77 -20.83
C LYS A 300 -17.79 -14.10 -20.41
N GLU A 301 -17.11 -14.78 -21.31
CA GLU A 301 -16.40 -16.04 -21.00
C GLU A 301 -15.26 -15.82 -19.98
N LEU A 302 -14.70 -14.61 -19.94
CA LEU A 302 -13.79 -14.16 -18.89
C LEU A 302 -14.49 -13.81 -17.56
N ARG A 303 -15.80 -14.06 -17.43
CA ARG A 303 -16.63 -13.69 -16.27
C ARG A 303 -16.68 -12.19 -16.00
N LEU A 304 -16.38 -11.35 -17.01
CA LEU A 304 -16.59 -9.92 -16.89
C LEU A 304 -18.09 -9.62 -16.86
N ARG A 305 -18.46 -8.71 -15.97
CA ARG A 305 -19.83 -8.20 -15.91
C ARG A 305 -20.08 -7.33 -17.14
N VAL A 306 -21.03 -7.74 -17.97
CA VAL A 306 -21.47 -6.95 -19.13
C VAL A 306 -22.77 -6.26 -18.78
N GLU A 307 -22.71 -4.94 -18.73
CA GLU A 307 -23.87 -4.08 -18.55
C GLU A 307 -24.41 -3.60 -19.90
N SER A 308 -25.73 -3.61 -20.06
CA SER A 308 -26.37 -2.95 -21.20
C SER A 308 -26.48 -1.45 -20.95
N SER A 309 -26.54 -0.64 -22.01
CA SER A 309 -26.79 0.80 -21.89
C SER A 309 -28.08 1.09 -21.11
N GLN A 310 -29.13 0.29 -21.29
CA GLN A 310 -30.37 0.42 -20.51
C GLN A 310 -30.18 0.12 -19.03
N SER A 311 -29.36 -0.88 -18.69
CA SER A 311 -29.02 -1.19 -17.30
C SER A 311 -28.21 -0.07 -16.65
N LEU A 312 -27.23 0.49 -17.36
CA LEU A 312 -26.46 1.65 -16.92
C LEU A 312 -27.35 2.87 -16.71
N ILE A 313 -28.19 3.23 -17.69
CA ILE A 313 -29.15 4.34 -17.59
C ILE A 313 -30.03 4.17 -16.35
N ARG A 314 -30.55 2.96 -16.10
CA ARG A 314 -31.36 2.67 -14.92
C ARG A 314 -30.56 2.83 -13.62
N GLN A 315 -29.33 2.32 -13.55
CA GLN A 315 -28.46 2.44 -12.38
C GLN A 315 -28.08 3.90 -12.10
N THR A 316 -27.73 4.66 -13.14
CA THR A 316 -27.44 6.09 -13.03
C THR A 316 -28.66 6.87 -12.55
N LYS A 317 -29.85 6.62 -13.12
CA LYS A 317 -31.10 7.25 -12.64
C LYS A 317 -31.39 6.95 -11.18
N ALA A 318 -31.18 5.70 -10.75
CA ALA A 318 -31.36 5.31 -9.35
C ALA A 318 -30.37 6.02 -8.42
N LEU A 319 -29.09 6.11 -8.81
CA LEU A 319 -28.06 6.85 -8.08
C LEU A 319 -28.38 8.34 -7.98
N LEU A 320 -28.83 8.96 -9.08
CA LEU A 320 -29.19 10.39 -9.10
C LEU A 320 -30.45 10.70 -8.27
N ALA A 321 -31.35 9.73 -8.13
CA ALA A 321 -32.54 9.86 -7.27
C ALA A 321 -32.23 9.65 -5.77
N ASP A 322 -31.05 9.11 -5.43
CA ASP A 322 -30.64 8.93 -4.03
C ASP A 322 -30.29 10.29 -3.39
N LYS A 323 -30.95 10.60 -2.26
CA LYS A 323 -30.82 11.90 -1.58
C LYS A 323 -29.42 12.16 -1.05
N LEU A 324 -28.69 11.13 -0.61
CA LEU A 324 -27.33 11.27 -0.10
C LEU A 324 -26.35 11.52 -1.25
N VAL A 325 -26.51 10.81 -2.36
CA VAL A 325 -25.73 11.01 -3.59
C VAL A 325 -25.97 12.43 -4.14
N ALA A 326 -27.24 12.83 -4.30
CA ALA A 326 -27.59 14.17 -4.76
C ALA A 326 -27.01 15.28 -3.86
N LYS A 327 -27.08 15.12 -2.53
CA LYS A 327 -26.47 16.05 -1.56
C LYS A 327 -24.96 16.13 -1.67
N LYS A 328 -24.27 15.02 -1.99
CA LYS A 328 -22.82 15.01 -2.20
C LYS A 328 -22.45 15.64 -3.54
N LEU A 329 -23.15 15.30 -4.61
CA LEU A 329 -22.93 15.89 -5.94
C LEU A 329 -23.15 17.41 -5.96
N ALA A 330 -24.13 17.92 -5.20
CA ALA A 330 -24.37 19.35 -5.06
C ALA A 330 -23.19 20.13 -4.44
N LYS A 331 -22.25 19.44 -3.78
CA LYS A 331 -21.02 20.03 -3.23
C LYS A 331 -19.85 19.98 -4.21
N CYS A 332 -19.95 19.23 -5.30
CA CYS A 332 -18.95 19.21 -6.36
C CYS A 332 -19.22 20.39 -7.29
N GLU A 333 -18.31 21.35 -7.37
CA GLU A 333 -18.46 22.58 -8.19
C GLU A 333 -18.80 22.27 -9.65
N GLU A 334 -18.25 21.18 -10.20
CA GLU A 334 -18.51 20.69 -11.56
C GLU A 334 -19.99 20.31 -11.79
N PHE A 335 -20.71 19.87 -10.76
CA PHE A 335 -22.12 19.45 -10.84
C PHE A 335 -23.11 20.54 -10.43
N GLN A 336 -22.66 21.65 -9.86
CA GLN A 336 -23.54 22.76 -9.48
C GLN A 336 -24.20 23.44 -10.69
N ASN A 337 -23.57 23.36 -11.88
CA ASN A 337 -24.06 23.98 -13.10
C ASN A 337 -24.92 23.06 -13.99
N HIS A 338 -24.91 21.74 -13.76
CA HIS A 338 -25.61 20.76 -14.60
C HIS A 338 -27.10 20.58 -14.27
N ALA A 339 -27.63 21.22 -13.23
CA ALA A 339 -29.07 21.21 -12.92
C ALA A 339 -29.95 21.80 -14.05
N LYS A 340 -29.34 22.40 -15.08
CA LYS A 340 -30.00 22.98 -16.26
C LYS A 340 -29.94 22.10 -17.52
N ASP A 341 -29.20 21.00 -17.50
CA ASP A 341 -28.91 20.22 -18.72
C ASP A 341 -29.83 19.01 -18.95
N GLY A 342 -30.87 18.83 -18.12
CA GLY A 342 -31.98 17.90 -18.38
C GLY A 342 -32.03 16.68 -17.47
#